data_AF-A0A937HZJ1-F1
#
_entry.id   AF-A0A937HZJ1-F1
#
_cell.length_a   1.000
_cell.length_b   1.000
_cell.length_c   1.000
_cell.angle_alpha   90.00
_cell.angle_beta   90.00
_cell.angle_gamma   90.00
#
_symmetry.space_group_name_H-M   'P 1'
#
loop_
_entity.id
_entity.type
_entity.pdbx_description
1 polymer ?
#
loop_
_entity_poly.entity_id
_entity_poly.type
_entity_poly.pdbx_seq_one_letter_code
_entity_poly.pdbx_strand_id
1 'polypeptide(L)'
;MDINPKIDLSGAATTLASRGRVQIPDFLSPESAETLHDLLQQHEDWYLSYNEGPDNFETSEAEFAALTIEQKHRFTAGVYRRARSGFQYLFKQYYISQAVASGENQGHPIHTVHN
;
A
#
# COMPACT_ATOMS: atom_id res chain seq x y z
N MET A 1 -11.76 -10.33 -8.35
CA MET A 1 -10.36 -10.74 -8.14
C MET A 1 -10.39 -12.17 -7.65
N ASP A 2 -9.63 -13.05 -8.30
CA ASP A 2 -9.68 -14.49 -8.04
C ASP A 2 -8.35 -15.00 -7.50
N ILE A 3 -8.44 -15.96 -6.59
CA ILE A 3 -7.29 -16.71 -6.07
C ILE A 3 -6.85 -17.73 -7.11
N ASN A 4 -5.55 -17.96 -7.24
CA ASN A 4 -5.00 -18.95 -8.15
C ASN A 4 -5.51 -20.36 -7.77
N PRO A 5 -6.27 -21.04 -8.65
CA PRO A 5 -6.85 -22.34 -8.34
C PRO A 5 -5.82 -23.46 -8.22
N LYS A 6 -4.56 -23.21 -8.58
CA LYS A 6 -3.46 -24.19 -8.48
C LYS A 6 -2.80 -24.24 -7.11
N ILE A 7 -3.21 -23.39 -6.16
CA ILE A 7 -2.63 -23.36 -4.82
C ILE A 7 -2.99 -24.64 -4.07
N ASP A 8 -1.97 -25.32 -3.52
CA ASP A 8 -2.15 -26.42 -2.58
C ASP A 8 -2.50 -25.88 -1.18
N LEU A 9 -3.78 -25.61 -0.94
CA LEU A 9 -4.27 -25.12 0.34
C LEU A 9 -4.05 -26.11 1.49
N SER A 10 -4.09 -27.41 1.20
CA SER A 10 -3.89 -28.45 2.22
C SER A 10 -2.44 -28.51 2.70
N GLY A 11 -1.48 -28.44 1.77
CA GLY A 11 -0.07 -28.32 2.08
C GLY A 11 0.25 -27.00 2.79
N ALA A 12 -0.38 -25.91 2.38
CA ALA A 12 -0.24 -24.61 3.03
C ALA A 12 -0.75 -24.64 4.48
N ALA A 13 -1.92 -25.23 4.74
CA ALA A 13 -2.49 -25.39 6.07
C ALA A 13 -1.59 -26.25 6.98
N THR A 14 -1.05 -27.34 6.44
CA THR A 14 -0.09 -28.20 7.17
C THR A 14 1.19 -27.44 7.54
N THR A 15 1.70 -26.63 6.61
CA THR A 15 2.89 -25.78 6.84
C THR A 15 2.61 -24.71 7.89
N LEU A 16 1.45 -24.05 7.81
CA LEU A 16 1.02 -23.05 8.78
C LEU A 16 0.89 -23.66 10.19
N ALA A 17 0.24 -24.81 10.31
CA ALA A 17 0.05 -25.49 11.60
C ALA A 17 1.39 -25.91 12.24
N SER A 18 2.35 -26.36 11.43
CA SER A 18 3.65 -26.82 11.93
C SER A 18 4.67 -25.72 12.18
N ARG A 19 4.63 -24.63 11.39
CA ARG A 19 5.65 -23.55 11.43
C ARG A 19 5.15 -22.21 11.95
N GLY A 20 3.84 -22.08 12.17
CA GLY A 20 3.18 -20.82 12.52
C GLY A 20 3.14 -19.78 11.38
N ARG A 21 3.71 -20.09 10.22
CA ARG A 21 3.68 -19.24 9.01
C ARG A 21 3.78 -20.08 7.74
N VAL A 22 3.23 -19.56 6.65
CA VAL A 22 3.37 -20.10 5.29
C VAL A 22 3.51 -18.95 4.31
N GLN A 23 4.33 -19.14 3.27
CA GLN A 23 4.40 -18.23 2.12
C GLN A 23 3.77 -18.93 0.93
N ILE A 24 2.78 -18.29 0.31
CA ILE A 24 2.07 -18.81 -0.87
C ILE A 24 2.45 -17.92 -2.06
N PRO A 25 3.37 -18.36 -2.94
CA PRO A 25 3.65 -17.64 -4.18
C PRO A 25 2.44 -17.72 -5.12
N ASP A 26 2.37 -16.80 -6.08
CA ASP A 26 1.34 -16.77 -7.13
C ASP A 26 -0.08 -16.87 -6.58
N PHE A 27 -0.36 -16.12 -5.50
CA PHE A 27 -1.64 -16.22 -4.77
C PHE A 27 -2.85 -15.83 -5.63
N LEU A 28 -2.71 -14.78 -6.45
CA LEU A 28 -3.75 -14.35 -7.37
C LEU A 28 -3.67 -15.15 -8.68
N SER A 29 -4.81 -15.35 -9.33
CA SER A 29 -4.81 -15.81 -10.73
C SER A 29 -3.97 -14.85 -11.59
N PRO A 30 -3.30 -15.32 -12.65
CA PRO A 30 -2.47 -14.45 -13.50
C PRO A 30 -3.23 -13.20 -14.00
N GLU A 31 -4.47 -13.38 -14.44
CA GLU A 31 -5.34 -12.29 -14.90
C GLU A 31 -5.67 -11.29 -13.78
N SER A 32 -5.98 -11.78 -12.57
CA SER A 32 -6.24 -10.89 -11.42
C SER A 32 -4.97 -10.17 -10.95
N ALA A 33 -3.80 -10.80 -11.03
CA ALA A 33 -2.53 -10.18 -10.71
C ALA A 33 -2.18 -9.06 -11.69
N GLU A 34 -2.35 -9.30 -12.99
CA GLU A 34 -2.15 -8.30 -14.04
C GLU A 34 -3.14 -7.14 -13.90
N THR A 35 -4.42 -7.45 -13.68
CA THR A 35 -5.45 -6.42 -13.43
C THR A 35 -5.10 -5.57 -12.22
N LEU A 36 -4.75 -6.18 -11.07
CA LEU A 36 -4.37 -5.43 -9.87
C LEU A 36 -3.13 -4.57 -10.12
N HIS A 37 -2.13 -5.11 -10.80
CA HIS A 37 -0.91 -4.38 -11.14
C HIS A 37 -1.22 -3.12 -11.95
N ASP A 38 -2.02 -3.26 -13.02
CA ASP A 38 -2.37 -2.13 -13.89
C ASP A 38 -3.19 -1.08 -13.15
N LEU A 39 -4.11 -1.52 -12.28
CA LEU A 39 -4.87 -0.61 -11.43
C LEU A 39 -4.00 0.18 -10.46
N LEU A 40 -3.00 -0.46 -9.86
CA LEU A 40 -2.06 0.22 -8.96
C LEU A 40 -1.14 1.19 -9.71
N GLN A 41 -0.77 0.88 -10.96
CA GLN A 41 0.06 1.77 -11.79
C GLN A 41 -0.71 2.98 -12.31
N GLN A 42 -1.98 2.81 -12.65
CA GLN A 42 -2.83 3.88 -13.19
C GLN A 42 -3.43 4.78 -12.10
N HIS A 43 -3.37 4.36 -10.84
CA HIS A 43 -3.89 5.15 -9.72
C HIS A 43 -3.03 6.38 -9.46
N GLU A 44 -3.64 7.55 -9.49
CA GLU A 44 -2.96 8.85 -9.29
C GLU A 44 -3.18 9.43 -7.89
N ASP A 45 -4.20 9.00 -7.16
CA ASP A 45 -4.61 9.57 -5.88
C ASP A 45 -3.84 8.97 -4.68
N TRP A 46 -2.52 9.05 -4.72
CA TRP A 46 -1.67 8.64 -3.60
C TRP A 46 -1.38 9.79 -2.65
N TYR A 47 -1.39 9.45 -1.35
CA TYR A 47 -0.93 10.34 -0.29
C TYR A 47 0.35 9.78 0.33
N LEU A 48 1.38 10.62 0.45
CA LEU A 48 2.57 10.31 1.20
C LEU A 48 2.29 10.51 2.69
N SER A 49 2.26 9.41 3.44
CA SER A 49 2.01 9.38 4.88
C SER A 49 3.32 9.26 5.65
N TYR A 50 3.48 10.08 6.69
CA TYR A 50 4.65 10.05 7.56
C TYR A 50 4.32 10.61 8.95
N ASN A 51 5.12 10.25 9.95
CA ASN A 51 5.01 10.84 11.28
C ASN A 51 6.14 11.84 11.58
N GLU A 52 5.83 12.83 12.42
CA GLU A 52 6.81 13.67 13.09
C GLU A 52 6.53 13.68 14.59
N GLY A 53 7.35 12.96 15.35
CA GLY A 53 7.09 12.77 16.78
C GLY A 53 5.77 12.00 17.00
N PRO A 54 4.82 12.54 17.78
CA PRO A 54 3.51 11.91 18.02
C PRO A 54 2.50 12.15 16.90
N ASP A 55 2.76 13.10 16.00
CA ASP A 55 1.81 13.55 14.99
C ASP A 55 1.97 12.79 13.67
N ASN A 56 0.85 12.58 12.98
CA ASN A 56 0.78 11.92 11.68
C ASN A 56 0.40 12.96 10.62
N PHE A 57 1.10 12.95 9.50
CA PHE A 57 0.94 13.88 8.40
C PHE A 57 0.73 13.14 7.10
N GLU A 58 -0.01 13.80 6.21
CA GLU A 58 -0.23 13.36 4.85
C GLU A 58 0.08 14.51 3.90
N THR A 59 0.60 14.17 2.73
CA THR A 59 0.87 15.13 1.65
C THR A 59 0.48 14.46 0.35
N SER A 60 -0.27 15.16 -0.52
CA SER A 60 -0.64 14.60 -1.82
C SER A 60 0.60 14.35 -2.68
N GLU A 61 0.52 13.41 -3.61
CA GLU A 61 1.61 13.18 -4.56
C GLU A 61 1.93 14.42 -5.40
N ALA A 62 0.93 15.23 -5.75
CA ALA A 62 1.11 16.49 -6.48
C ALA A 62 1.93 17.52 -5.68
N GLU A 63 1.60 17.73 -4.40
CA GLU A 63 2.34 18.63 -3.51
C GLU A 63 3.78 18.15 -3.31
N PHE A 64 3.97 16.84 -3.09
CA PHE A 64 5.30 16.26 -2.94
C PHE A 64 6.10 16.37 -4.25
N ALA A 65 5.46 16.14 -5.41
CA ALA A 65 6.09 16.25 -6.72
C ALA A 65 6.57 17.67 -7.01
N ALA A 66 5.81 18.68 -6.58
CA ALA A 66 6.12 20.10 -6.73
C ALA A 66 7.36 20.56 -5.91
N LEU A 67 7.78 19.78 -4.91
CA LEU A 67 9.02 20.07 -4.17
C LEU A 67 10.25 19.99 -5.08
N THR A 68 11.19 20.92 -4.87
CA THR A 68 12.52 20.84 -5.49
C THR A 68 13.27 19.61 -4.99
N ILE A 69 14.28 19.18 -5.76
CA ILE A 69 15.16 18.07 -5.37
C ILE A 69 15.78 18.32 -3.99
N GLU A 70 16.21 19.56 -3.70
CA GLU A 70 16.77 19.93 -2.40
C GLU A 70 15.74 19.79 -1.27
N GLN A 71 14.49 20.22 -1.49
CA GLN A 71 13.41 20.07 -0.52
C GLN A 71 13.10 18.58 -0.25
N LYS A 72 13.05 17.75 -1.30
CA LYS A 72 12.86 16.29 -1.18
C LYS A 72 14.00 15.63 -0.38
N HIS A 73 15.26 16.03 -0.63
CA HIS A 73 16.40 15.55 0.15
C HIS A 73 16.33 15.98 1.61
N ARG A 74 15.97 17.24 1.87
CA ARG A 74 15.83 17.75 3.23
C ARG A 74 14.73 17.02 4.01
N PHE A 75 13.59 16.78 3.36
CA PHE A 75 12.47 16.01 3.91
C PHE A 75 12.91 14.58 4.29
N THR A 76 13.44 13.83 3.32
CA THR A 76 13.88 12.44 3.55
C THR A 76 15.00 12.34 4.59
N ALA A 77 15.97 13.26 4.59
CA ALA A 77 17.00 13.34 5.62
C ALA A 77 16.42 13.62 7.02
N GLY A 78 15.35 14.41 7.11
CA GLY A 78 14.61 14.66 8.35
C GLY A 78 14.00 13.38 8.92
N VAL A 79 13.29 12.63 8.07
CA VAL A 79 12.70 11.33 8.42
C VAL A 79 13.78 10.36 8.92
N TYR A 80 14.85 10.17 8.15
CA TYR A 80 15.94 9.27 8.55
C TYR A 80 16.66 9.70 9.82
N ARG A 81 16.80 11.00 10.07
CA ARG A 81 17.40 11.51 11.31
C ARG A 81 16.55 11.14 12.52
N ARG A 82 15.23 11.33 12.45
CA ARG A 82 14.30 10.97 13.54
C ARG A 82 14.22 9.46 13.75
N ALA A 83 14.34 8.67 12.68
CA ALA A 83 14.32 7.22 12.73
C ALA A 83 15.47 6.62 13.58
N ARG A 84 16.54 7.40 13.82
CA ARG A 84 17.67 6.98 14.69
C ARG A 84 17.31 6.87 16.16
N SER A 85 16.32 7.64 16.62
CA SER A 85 15.97 7.75 18.05
C SER A 85 14.50 7.47 18.34
N GLY A 86 13.69 7.18 17.32
CA GLY A 86 12.27 6.88 17.49
C GLY A 86 11.70 6.15 16.28
N PHE A 87 10.51 5.58 16.47
CA PHE A 87 9.78 4.95 15.39
C PHE A 87 9.39 5.98 14.33
N GLN A 88 9.65 5.66 13.07
CA GLN A 88 9.26 6.47 11.92
C GLN A 88 8.68 5.60 10.83
N TYR A 89 7.70 6.11 10.09
CA TYR A 89 7.19 5.53 8.87
C TYR A 89 7.14 6.57 7.74
N LEU A 90 7.23 6.08 6.51
CA LEU A 90 7.07 6.85 5.29
C LEU A 90 6.57 5.92 4.19
N PHE A 91 5.32 6.06 3.76
CA PHE A 91 4.73 5.21 2.72
C PHE A 91 3.65 5.96 1.93
N LYS A 92 3.36 5.48 0.71
CA LYS A 92 2.19 5.94 -0.04
C LYS A 92 0.96 5.17 0.42
N GLN A 93 -0.18 5.86 0.55
CA GLN A 93 -1.44 5.26 0.94
C GLN A 93 -2.63 5.83 0.18
N TYR A 94 -3.70 5.06 0.21
CA TYR A 94 -5.02 5.41 -0.28
C TYR A 94 -6.08 4.69 0.56
N TYR A 95 -7.01 5.45 1.14
CA TYR A 95 -8.00 4.90 2.06
C TYR A 95 -9.22 4.37 1.32
N ILE A 96 -9.14 3.14 0.82
CA ILE A 96 -10.23 2.51 0.04
C ILE A 96 -11.57 2.56 0.80
N SER A 97 -11.60 2.13 2.06
CA SER A 97 -12.83 2.09 2.86
C SER A 97 -13.44 3.48 3.10
N GLN A 98 -12.60 4.50 3.32
CA GLN A 98 -13.06 5.86 3.48
C GLN A 98 -13.61 6.42 2.18
N ALA A 99 -12.88 6.25 1.07
CA ALA A 99 -13.31 6.74 -0.25
C ALA A 99 -14.67 6.14 -0.66
N VAL A 100 -14.87 4.84 -0.40
CA VAL A 100 -16.16 4.18 -0.61
C VAL A 100 -17.25 4.77 0.29
N ALA A 101 -16.97 4.99 1.58
CA ALA A 101 -17.95 5.50 2.53
C ALA A 101 -18.33 6.98 2.28
N SER A 102 -17.39 7.80 1.82
CA SER A 102 -17.61 9.22 1.50
C SER A 102 -18.14 9.45 0.09
N GLY A 103 -18.12 8.42 -0.77
CA GLY A 103 -18.48 8.54 -2.19
C GLY A 103 -17.45 9.32 -3.00
N GLU A 104 -16.19 9.38 -2.53
CA GLU A 104 -15.05 9.88 -3.30
C GLU A 104 -14.62 8.85 -4.34
N ASN A 105 -14.08 9.32 -5.48
CA ASN A 105 -13.53 8.44 -6.52
C ASN A 105 -14.51 7.33 -6.97
N GLN A 106 -15.78 7.68 -7.18
CA GLN A 106 -16.83 6.71 -7.52
C GLN A 106 -16.48 5.92 -8.78
N GLY A 107 -16.70 4.61 -8.73
CA GLY A 107 -16.39 3.71 -9.83
C GLY A 107 -14.89 3.40 -9.97
N HIS A 108 -14.05 3.84 -9.02
CA HIS A 108 -12.63 3.50 -9.04
C HIS A 108 -12.45 1.98 -8.95
N PRO A 109 -11.70 1.34 -9.87
CA PRO A 109 -11.71 -0.12 -9.96
C PRO A 109 -11.17 -0.81 -8.70
N ILE A 110 -10.25 -0.18 -7.95
CA ILE A 110 -9.74 -0.74 -6.68
C ILE A 110 -10.82 -0.85 -5.58
N HIS A 111 -11.90 -0.07 -5.67
CA HIS A 111 -13.01 -0.15 -4.70
C HIS A 111 -13.79 -1.45 -4.83
N THR A 112 -13.73 -2.11 -6.00
CA THR A 112 -14.39 -3.40 -6.23
C THR A 112 -13.73 -4.56 -5.48
N VAL A 113 -12.51 -4.36 -4.94
CA VAL A 113 -11.78 -5.35 -4.13
C VAL A 113 -12.25 -5.35 -2.67
N HIS A 114 -12.91 -4.28 -2.23
CA HIS A 114 -13.36 -4.11 -0.85
C HIS A 114 -14.64 -4.90 -0.52
N ASN A 115 -15.37 -5.41 -1.52
CA ASN A 115 -16.67 -6.06 -1.33
C ASN A 115 -16.59 -7.58 -1.36
#